data_AF-A0A820IAW8-F1
#
_entry.id   AF-A0A820IAW8-F1
#
_cell.length_a   1.000
_cell.length_b   1.000
_cell.length_c   1.000
_cell.angle_alpha   90.00
_cell.angle_beta   90.00
_cell.angle_gamma   90.00
#
_symmetry.space_group_name_H-M   'P 1'
#
loop_
_entity.id
_entity.type
_entity.pdbx_description
1 polymer ?
#
loop_
_entity_poly.entity_id
_entity_poly.type
_entity_poly.pdbx_seq_one_letter_code
_entity_poly.pdbx_strand_id
1 'polypeptide(L)'
;KKRSEYHDFENKCKRLIEWFEHFLNTEINHRIDGLTLEASLDILKTEIRNLISDKRRSVNDLIIAARVLQRHITDQLQLQTLKQQIDRLEQILNRTEEHDEKRIKKTEIVLKMFHDFEQGLENLRSWMMDTIETNLQKSLSINTLNANQLRDHQQSII
;
A
#
# COMPACT_ATOMS: atom_id res chain seq x y z
N LYS A 1 -36.79 7.79 -28.87
CA LYS A 1 -35.68 6.86 -28.55
C LYS A 1 -34.35 7.58 -28.29
N LYS A 2 -33.79 8.36 -29.22
CA LYS A 2 -32.45 9.00 -29.05
C LYS A 2 -32.27 9.98 -27.86
N ARG A 3 -33.32 10.73 -27.48
CA ARG A 3 -33.30 11.55 -26.24
C ARG A 3 -33.10 10.71 -24.96
N SER A 4 -33.51 9.44 -24.99
CA SER A 4 -33.30 8.50 -23.88
C SER A 4 -31.84 8.11 -23.76
N GLU A 5 -31.17 7.81 -24.89
CA GLU A 5 -29.80 7.29 -24.90
C GLU A 5 -28.77 8.34 -24.42
N TYR A 6 -28.96 9.61 -24.77
CA TYR A 6 -28.12 10.70 -24.26
C TYR A 6 -28.33 10.92 -22.76
N HIS A 7 -29.59 10.90 -22.32
CA HIS A 7 -29.91 11.04 -20.90
C HIS A 7 -29.38 9.87 -20.06
N ASP A 8 -29.46 8.64 -20.58
CA ASP A 8 -28.90 7.45 -19.96
C ASP A 8 -27.37 7.53 -19.86
N PHE A 9 -26.71 8.05 -20.88
CA PHE A 9 -25.28 8.32 -20.88
C PHE A 9 -24.89 9.34 -19.79
N GLU A 10 -25.56 10.49 -19.75
CA GLU A 10 -25.29 11.53 -18.74
C GLU A 10 -25.47 11.00 -17.32
N ASN A 11 -26.53 10.24 -17.07
CA ASN A 11 -26.79 9.61 -15.78
C ASN A 11 -25.69 8.62 -15.38
N LYS A 12 -25.18 7.83 -16.32
CA LYS A 12 -24.05 6.90 -16.07
C LYS A 12 -22.77 7.66 -15.77
N CYS A 13 -22.46 8.71 -16.52
CA CYS A 13 -21.30 9.58 -16.27
C CYS A 13 -21.37 10.20 -14.88
N LYS A 14 -22.53 10.78 -14.52
CA LYS A 14 -22.75 11.40 -13.21
C LYS A 14 -22.54 10.40 -12.07
N ARG A 15 -23.18 9.23 -12.12
CA ARG A 15 -23.04 8.18 -11.10
C ARG A 15 -21.60 7.71 -10.95
N LEU A 16 -20.87 7.60 -12.05
CA LEU A 16 -19.48 7.16 -12.02
C LEU A 16 -18.55 8.23 -11.44
N ILE A 17 -18.79 9.51 -11.74
CA ILE A 17 -18.08 10.64 -11.10
C ILE A 17 -18.33 10.64 -9.58
N GLU A 18 -19.59 10.56 -9.17
CA GLU A 18 -19.97 10.50 -7.74
C GLU A 18 -19.29 9.32 -7.03
N TRP A 19 -19.23 8.16 -7.70
CA TRP A 19 -18.52 7.00 -7.17
C TRP A 19 -17.02 7.29 -6.96
N PHE A 20 -16.33 7.86 -7.94
CA PHE A 20 -14.90 8.16 -7.80
C PHE A 20 -14.64 9.20 -6.69
N GLU A 21 -15.48 10.23 -6.61
CA GLU A 21 -15.37 11.26 -5.56
C GLU A 21 -15.58 10.65 -4.16
N HIS A 22 -16.57 9.77 -3.99
CA HIS A 22 -16.76 9.03 -2.74
C HIS A 22 -15.60 8.08 -2.43
N PHE A 23 -15.14 7.35 -3.45
CA PHE A 23 -14.08 6.34 -3.31
C PHE A 23 -12.77 6.97 -2.82
N LEU A 24 -12.34 8.06 -3.45
CA LEU A 24 -11.11 8.77 -3.12
C LEU A 24 -11.13 9.41 -1.75
N ASN A 25 -12.26 9.99 -1.35
CA ASN A 25 -12.34 10.78 -0.12
C ASN A 25 -12.60 9.89 1.11
N THR A 26 -13.36 8.81 0.95
CA THR A 26 -13.94 8.09 2.08
C THR A 26 -13.60 6.61 2.06
N GLU A 27 -13.91 5.93 0.95
CA GLU A 27 -13.94 4.47 0.93
C GLU A 27 -12.56 3.82 1.03
N ILE A 28 -11.56 4.32 0.29
CA ILE A 28 -10.19 3.78 0.35
C ILE A 28 -9.65 3.88 1.79
N ASN A 29 -9.91 5.00 2.47
CA ASN A 29 -9.43 5.21 3.83
C ASN A 29 -10.09 4.24 4.82
N HIS A 30 -11.41 4.09 4.75
CA HIS A 30 -12.14 3.17 5.62
C HIS A 30 -11.69 1.70 5.45
N ARG A 31 -11.34 1.29 4.23
CA ARG A 31 -10.94 -0.09 3.95
C ARG A 31 -9.57 -0.47 4.52
N ILE A 32 -8.71 0.50 4.81
CA ILE A 32 -7.37 0.26 5.32
C ILE A 32 -7.19 0.74 6.77
N ASP A 33 -8.17 1.43 7.33
CA ASP A 33 -8.07 1.98 8.68
C ASP A 33 -8.03 0.86 9.73
N GLY A 34 -7.10 0.97 10.68
CA GLY A 34 -6.89 -0.04 11.73
C GLY A 34 -6.24 -1.36 11.30
N LEU A 35 -5.82 -1.51 10.03
CA LEU A 35 -5.10 -2.68 9.55
C LEU A 35 -3.58 -2.58 9.79
N THR A 36 -2.88 -3.73 9.82
CA THR A 36 -1.41 -3.74 9.76
C THR A 36 -0.92 -3.22 8.40
N LEU A 37 0.37 -2.88 8.30
CA LEU A 37 0.95 -2.41 7.03
C LEU A 37 0.88 -3.48 5.94
N GLU A 38 1.09 -4.75 6.28
CA GLU A 38 0.99 -5.89 5.37
C GLU A 38 -0.45 -6.07 4.86
N ALA A 39 -1.42 -6.08 5.78
CA ALA A 39 -2.83 -6.22 5.42
C ALA A 39 -3.33 -5.03 4.58
N SER A 40 -2.90 -3.81 4.94
CA SER A 40 -3.20 -2.61 4.16
C SER A 40 -2.62 -2.70 2.75
N LEU A 41 -1.38 -3.19 2.62
CA LEU A 41 -0.71 -3.34 1.33
C LEU A 41 -1.41 -4.39 0.44
N ASP A 42 -1.85 -5.49 1.03
CA ASP A 42 -2.60 -6.53 0.32
C ASP A 42 -3.93 -5.99 -0.23
N ILE A 43 -4.71 -5.30 0.61
CA ILE A 43 -5.98 -4.65 0.20
C ILE A 43 -5.76 -3.64 -0.94
N LEU A 44 -4.71 -2.82 -0.85
CA LEU A 44 -4.38 -1.85 -1.91
C LEU A 44 -4.04 -2.56 -3.22
N LYS A 45 -3.17 -3.58 -3.18
CA LYS A 45 -2.71 -4.30 -4.38
C LYS A 45 -3.77 -5.17 -5.04
N THR A 46 -4.72 -5.68 -4.25
CA THR A 46 -5.72 -6.63 -4.72
C THR A 46 -7.08 -5.96 -4.88
N GLU A 47 -7.78 -5.71 -3.79
CA GLU A 47 -9.17 -5.25 -3.80
C GLU A 47 -9.32 -3.88 -4.44
N ILE A 48 -8.57 -2.88 -3.96
CA ILE A 48 -8.64 -1.50 -4.47
C ILE A 48 -8.25 -1.48 -5.95
N ARG A 49 -7.18 -2.18 -6.32
CA ARG A 49 -6.73 -2.25 -7.71
C ARG A 49 -7.74 -2.93 -8.64
N ASN A 50 -8.41 -3.98 -8.16
CA ASN A 50 -9.49 -4.63 -8.89
C ASN A 50 -10.69 -3.68 -9.08
N LEU A 51 -11.10 -2.96 -8.04
CA LEU A 51 -12.18 -1.97 -8.12
C LEU A 51 -11.87 -0.86 -9.13
N ILE A 52 -10.63 -0.36 -9.13
CA ILE A 52 -10.17 0.65 -10.09
C ILE A 52 -10.18 0.08 -11.53
N SER A 53 -9.69 -1.16 -11.71
CA SER A 53 -9.73 -1.85 -13.01
C SER A 53 -11.16 -2.01 -13.55
N ASP A 54 -12.11 -2.34 -12.68
CA ASP A 54 -13.53 -2.43 -13.02
C ASP A 54 -14.10 -1.08 -13.45
N LYS A 55 -13.72 0.01 -12.77
CA LYS A 55 -14.16 1.35 -13.16
C LYS A 55 -13.49 1.84 -14.43
N ARG A 56 -12.21 1.50 -14.68
CA ARG A 56 -11.56 1.76 -15.96
C ARG A 56 -12.34 1.13 -17.13
N ARG A 57 -12.80 -0.12 -16.96
CA ARG A 57 -13.69 -0.76 -17.96
C ARG A 57 -14.98 0.03 -18.17
N SER A 58 -15.61 0.47 -17.08
CA SER A 58 -16.83 1.29 -17.15
C SER A 58 -16.60 2.65 -17.86
N VAL A 59 -15.46 3.31 -17.62
CA VAL A 59 -15.08 4.55 -18.33
C VAL A 59 -14.86 4.26 -19.81
N ASN A 60 -14.17 3.18 -20.17
CA ASN A 60 -13.95 2.79 -21.57
C ASN A 60 -15.26 2.54 -22.31
N ASP A 61 -16.22 1.87 -21.68
CA ASP A 61 -17.55 1.64 -22.25
C ASP A 61 -18.28 2.97 -22.50
N LEU A 62 -18.16 3.93 -21.59
CA LEU A 62 -18.73 5.27 -21.76
C LEU A 62 -18.01 6.05 -22.88
N ILE A 63 -16.69 5.94 -23.02
CA ILE A 63 -15.95 6.56 -24.14
C ILE A 63 -16.46 6.02 -25.47
N ILE A 64 -16.67 4.69 -25.57
CA ILE A 64 -17.22 4.07 -26.78
C ILE A 64 -18.64 4.59 -27.04
N ALA A 65 -19.50 4.62 -26.02
CA ALA A 65 -20.86 5.14 -26.13
C ALA A 65 -20.87 6.62 -26.57
N ALA A 66 -19.99 7.45 -26.02
CA ALA A 66 -19.82 8.85 -26.38
C ALA A 66 -19.44 9.01 -27.85
N ARG A 67 -18.50 8.20 -28.36
CA ARG A 67 -18.11 8.21 -29.78
C ARG A 67 -19.28 7.86 -30.71
N VAL A 68 -20.16 6.95 -30.29
CA VAL A 68 -21.38 6.62 -31.05
C VAL A 68 -22.36 7.79 -31.02
N LEU A 69 -22.64 8.34 -29.83
CA LEU A 69 -23.55 9.47 -29.66
C LEU A 69 -23.09 10.72 -30.44
N GLN A 70 -21.78 10.99 -30.44
CA GLN A 70 -21.18 12.11 -31.17
C GLN A 70 -21.52 12.12 -32.67
N ARG A 71 -21.72 10.95 -33.31
CA ARG A 71 -22.11 10.85 -34.72
C ARG A 71 -23.55 11.30 -35.00
N HIS A 72 -24.34 11.47 -33.95
CA HIS A 72 -25.79 11.70 -34.03
C HIS A 72 -26.23 12.99 -33.35
N ILE A 73 -25.34 13.64 -32.59
CA ILE A 73 -25.58 14.95 -31.98
C ILE A 73 -25.37 16.03 -33.02
N THR A 74 -26.42 16.82 -33.27
CA THR A 74 -26.37 18.01 -34.15
C THR A 74 -26.24 19.31 -33.36
N ASP A 75 -26.56 19.28 -32.06
CA ASP A 75 -26.44 20.41 -31.15
C ASP A 75 -24.99 20.55 -30.66
N GLN A 76 -24.36 21.67 -30.98
CA GLN A 76 -22.97 21.95 -30.63
C GLN A 76 -22.74 22.05 -29.11
N LEU A 77 -23.73 22.52 -28.34
CA LEU A 77 -23.64 22.59 -26.88
C LEU A 77 -23.63 21.18 -26.28
N GLN A 78 -24.55 20.32 -26.72
CA GLN A 78 -24.60 18.91 -26.27
C GLN A 78 -23.32 18.16 -26.61
N LEU A 79 -22.71 18.44 -27.76
CA LEU A 79 -21.44 17.86 -28.17
C LEU A 79 -20.29 18.31 -27.27
N GLN A 80 -20.24 19.60 -26.89
CA GLN A 80 -19.26 20.11 -25.95
C GLN A 80 -19.42 19.49 -24.56
N THR A 81 -20.66 19.41 -24.04
CA THR A 81 -20.96 18.79 -22.75
C THR A 81 -20.53 17.32 -22.72
N LEU A 82 -20.82 16.56 -23.78
CA LEU A 82 -20.41 15.16 -23.90
C LEU A 82 -18.88 15.00 -23.83
N LYS A 83 -18.13 15.84 -24.54
CA LYS A 83 -16.66 15.83 -24.49
C LYS A 83 -16.16 16.14 -23.08
N GLN A 84 -16.67 17.20 -22.46
CA GLN A 84 -16.27 17.60 -21.11
C GLN A 84 -16.56 16.50 -20.07
N GLN A 85 -17.66 15.77 -20.19
CA GLN A 85 -17.97 14.66 -19.28
C GLN A 85 -16.98 13.50 -19.43
N ILE A 86 -16.60 13.15 -20.66
CA ILE A 86 -15.60 12.11 -20.92
C ILE A 86 -14.23 12.55 -20.42
N ASP A 87 -13.79 13.76 -20.77
CA ASP A 87 -12.50 14.29 -20.33
C ASP A 87 -12.42 14.32 -18.79
N ARG A 88 -13.52 14.71 -18.12
CA ARG A 88 -13.58 14.69 -16.65
C ARG A 88 -13.49 13.27 -16.08
N LEU A 89 -14.16 12.29 -16.68
CA LEU A 89 -14.09 10.89 -16.24
C LEU A 89 -12.69 10.32 -16.38
N GLU A 90 -12.03 10.56 -17.52
CA GLU A 90 -10.65 10.12 -17.75
C GLU A 90 -9.68 10.79 -16.76
N GLN A 91 -9.82 12.09 -16.52
CA GLN A 91 -9.00 12.80 -15.55
C GLN A 91 -9.16 12.25 -14.12
N ILE A 92 -10.40 11.97 -13.69
CA ILE A 92 -10.66 11.44 -12.36
C ILE A 92 -10.14 10.00 -12.23
N LEU A 93 -10.33 9.16 -13.25
CA LEU A 93 -9.78 7.80 -13.26
C LEU A 93 -8.25 7.81 -13.14
N ASN A 94 -7.56 8.62 -13.96
CA ASN A 94 -6.11 8.73 -13.92
C ASN A 94 -5.61 9.21 -12.56
N ARG A 95 -6.26 10.22 -11.97
CA ARG A 95 -5.96 10.68 -10.60
C ARG A 95 -6.15 9.58 -9.57
N THR A 96 -7.17 8.74 -9.75
CA THR A 96 -7.46 7.63 -8.84
C THR A 96 -6.37 6.56 -8.89
N GLU A 97 -5.92 6.22 -10.08
CA GLU A 97 -4.84 5.25 -10.30
C GLU A 97 -3.50 5.75 -9.79
N GLU A 98 -3.17 7.00 -10.07
CA GLU A 98 -1.95 7.63 -9.54
C GLU A 98 -1.96 7.69 -8.01
N HIS A 99 -3.13 7.98 -7.42
CA HIS A 99 -3.28 8.01 -5.97
C HIS A 99 -3.09 6.63 -5.35
N ASP A 100 -3.69 5.58 -5.92
CA ASP A 100 -3.50 4.18 -5.51
C ASP A 100 -2.02 3.78 -5.62
N GLU A 101 -1.38 4.03 -6.76
CA GLU A 101 0.02 3.66 -6.98
C GLU A 101 0.98 4.37 -6.00
N LYS A 102 0.76 5.66 -5.75
CA LYS A 102 1.54 6.42 -4.76
C LYS A 102 1.38 5.84 -3.35
N ARG A 103 0.16 5.41 -2.99
CA ARG A 103 -0.10 4.78 -1.69
C ARG A 103 0.59 3.44 -1.56
N ILE A 104 0.47 2.57 -2.56
CA ILE A 104 1.16 1.26 -2.58
C ILE A 104 2.67 1.47 -2.37
N LYS A 105 3.31 2.32 -3.18
CA LYS A 105 4.75 2.58 -3.07
C LYS A 105 5.15 3.11 -1.70
N LYS A 106 4.36 4.03 -1.12
CA LYS A 106 4.63 4.56 0.21
C LYS A 106 4.53 3.47 1.27
N THR A 107 3.49 2.65 1.23
CA THR A 107 3.29 1.55 2.18
C THR A 107 4.42 0.52 2.06
N GLU A 108 4.85 0.17 0.84
CA GLU A 108 5.99 -0.73 0.62
C GLU A 108 7.29 -0.21 1.23
N ILE A 109 7.58 1.09 1.06
CA ILE A 109 8.77 1.72 1.63
C ILE A 109 8.73 1.65 3.15
N VAL A 110 7.60 2.01 3.77
CA VAL A 110 7.46 1.99 5.23
C VAL A 110 7.58 0.56 5.75
N LEU A 111 6.95 -0.41 5.07
CA LEU A 111 7.02 -1.81 5.44
C LEU A 111 8.45 -2.33 5.39
N LYS A 112 9.19 -1.99 4.32
CA LYS A 112 10.61 -2.35 4.21
C LYS A 112 11.44 -1.73 5.34
N MET A 113 11.24 -0.45 5.64
CA MET A 113 11.95 0.23 6.74
C MET A 113 11.69 -0.45 8.08
N PHE A 114 10.46 -0.93 8.32
CA PHE A 114 10.10 -1.65 9.53
C PHE A 114 10.82 -2.99 9.63
N HIS A 115 10.83 -3.78 8.55
CA HIS A 115 11.56 -5.05 8.47
C HIS A 115 13.08 -4.86 8.66
N ASP A 116 13.66 -3.86 8.00
CA ASP A 116 15.09 -3.55 8.12
C ASP A 116 15.45 -3.17 9.57
N PHE A 117 14.55 -2.46 10.25
CA PHE A 117 14.72 -2.08 11.65
C PHE A 117 14.61 -3.30 12.60
N GLU A 118 13.60 -4.15 12.43
CA GLU A 118 13.43 -5.38 13.22
C GLU A 118 14.64 -6.31 13.08
N GLN A 119 15.14 -6.48 11.85
CA GLN A 119 16.35 -7.26 11.59
C GLN A 119 17.58 -6.64 12.29
N GLY A 120 17.69 -5.31 12.30
CA GLY A 120 18.74 -4.60 13.01
C GLY A 120 18.70 -4.86 14.52
N LEU A 121 17.51 -4.86 15.12
CA LEU A 121 17.33 -5.17 16.54
C LEU A 121 17.69 -6.62 16.86
N GLU A 122 17.30 -7.59 16.02
CA GLU A 122 17.63 -8.99 16.25
C GLU A 122 19.14 -9.24 16.10
N ASN A 123 19.79 -8.61 15.11
CA ASN A 123 21.25 -8.67 14.97
C ASN A 123 21.96 -8.09 16.20
N LEU A 124 21.49 -6.95 16.72
CA LEU A 124 22.04 -6.34 17.93
C LEU A 124 21.86 -7.26 19.14
N ARG A 125 20.67 -7.86 19.27
CA ARG A 125 20.36 -8.81 20.34
C ARG A 125 21.28 -10.02 20.29
N SER A 126 21.46 -10.63 19.11
CA SER A 126 22.38 -11.76 18.93
C SER A 126 23.80 -11.39 19.35
N TRP A 127 24.30 -10.26 18.86
CA TRP A 127 25.64 -9.77 19.20
C TRP A 127 25.82 -9.54 20.71
N MET A 128 24.81 -8.98 21.38
CA MET A 128 24.85 -8.79 22.84
C MET A 128 24.92 -10.12 23.58
N MET A 129 24.14 -11.12 23.16
CA MET A 129 24.15 -12.45 23.78
C MET A 129 25.50 -13.14 23.60
N ASP A 130 26.06 -13.12 22.39
CA ASP A 130 27.38 -13.70 22.10
C ASP A 130 28.49 -13.03 22.93
N THR A 131 28.40 -11.71 23.08
CA THR A 131 29.35 -10.92 23.87
C THR A 131 29.26 -11.26 25.35
N ILE A 132 28.04 -11.39 25.89
CA ILE A 132 27.81 -11.78 27.29
C ILE A 132 28.34 -13.20 27.53
N GLU A 133 28.02 -14.14 26.65
CA GLU A 133 28.48 -15.52 26.75
C GLU A 133 30.02 -15.60 26.75
N THR A 134 30.66 -14.93 25.80
CA THR A 134 32.12 -14.87 25.70
C THR A 134 32.76 -14.34 26.99
N ASN A 135 32.19 -13.27 27.57
CA ASN A 135 32.71 -12.67 28.80
C ASN A 135 32.48 -13.55 30.04
N LEU A 136 31.36 -14.27 30.09
CA LEU A 136 31.07 -15.25 31.15
C LEU A 136 32.04 -16.44 31.08
N GLN A 137 32.28 -17.00 29.89
CA GLN A 137 33.24 -18.10 29.69
C GLN A 137 34.67 -17.70 30.11
N LYS A 138 35.10 -16.48 29.76
CA LYS A 138 36.39 -15.93 30.19
C LYS A 138 36.48 -15.82 31.71
N SER A 139 35.44 -15.27 32.36
CA SER A 139 35.42 -15.13 33.82
C SER A 139 35.45 -16.49 34.55
N LEU A 140 34.70 -17.48 34.05
CA LEU A 140 34.70 -18.83 34.59
C LEU A 140 36.08 -19.50 34.46
N SER A 141 36.75 -19.29 33.33
CA SER A 141 38.10 -19.81 33.09
C SER A 141 39.13 -19.20 34.06
N ILE A 142 39.07 -17.88 34.28
CA ILE A 142 39.92 -17.17 35.24
C ILE A 142 39.68 -17.68 36.66
N ASN A 143 38.42 -17.80 37.08
CA ASN A 143 38.08 -18.28 38.42
C ASN A 143 38.54 -19.72 38.64
N THR A 144 38.44 -20.58 37.61
CA THR A 144 38.91 -21.96 37.66
C THR A 144 40.44 -22.03 37.80
N LEU A 145 41.17 -21.21 37.02
CA LEU A 145 42.62 -21.11 37.11
C LEU A 145 43.06 -20.67 38.51
N ASN A 146 42.44 -19.61 39.05
CA ASN A 146 42.74 -19.08 40.38
C ASN A 146 42.45 -20.12 41.47
N ALA A 147 41.35 -20.86 41.38
CA ALA A 147 41.00 -21.92 42.32
C ALA A 147 42.03 -23.07 42.32
N ASN A 148 42.51 -23.46 41.14
CA ASN A 148 43.55 -24.48 41.01
C ASN A 148 44.89 -24.00 41.60
N GLN A 149 45.32 -22.78 41.29
CA GLN A 149 46.53 -22.19 41.87
C GLN A 149 46.49 -22.13 43.40
N LEU A 150 45.32 -21.78 43.97
CA LEU A 150 45.13 -21.75 45.42
C LEU A 150 45.27 -23.16 46.02
N ARG A 151 44.68 -24.17 45.37
CA ARG A 151 44.77 -25.57 45.80
C ARG A 151 46.22 -26.08 45.75
N ASP A 152 46.93 -25.82 44.66
CA ASP A 152 48.32 -26.23 44.50
C ASP A 152 49.22 -25.57 45.55
N HIS A 153 49.00 -24.29 45.83
CA HIS A 153 49.71 -23.58 46.89
C HIS A 153 49.44 -24.18 48.28
N GLN A 154 48.17 -24.45 48.61
CA GLN A 154 47.80 -25.08 49.88
C GLN A 154 48.44 -26.47 50.06
N GLN A 155 48.52 -27.27 48.99
CA GLN A 155 49.16 -28.59 49.03
C GLN A 155 50.68 -28.50 49.21
N SER A 156 51.33 -27.45 48.69
CA SER A 156 52.78 -27.26 48.84
C SER A 156 53.24 -26.87 50.26
N ILE A 157 52.31 -26.46 51.12
CA ILE A 157 52.59 -26.02 52.51
C ILE A 157 52.46 -27.17 53.52
N ILE A 158 51.90 -28.32 53.11
CA ILE A 158 51.75 -29.55 53.92
C ILE A 158 52.91 -30.50 53.64
#